data_AF-A0A7W0PLM3-F1
#
_entry.id   AF-A0A7W0PLM3-F1
#
_cell.length_a   1.000
_cell.length_b   1.000
_cell.length_c   1.000
_cell.angle_alpha   90.00
_cell.angle_beta   90.00
_cell.angle_gamma   90.00
#
_symmetry.space_group_name_H-M   'P 1'
#
loop_
_entity.id
_entity.type
_entity.pdbx_description
1 polymer ?
#
loop_
_entity_poly.entity_id
_entity_poly.type
_entity_poly.pdbx_seq_one_letter_code
_entity_poly.pdbx_strand_id
1 'polypeptide(L)'
;MSSAVRIAVIGAGSAQFSVGLVRDLCLTESLAGSSIAFMDTDIDRLAMIHALAARYVTELGTELRFEQFTDRVEALDGADVVVNTALAGGHQREEDERALLDRLGYYRGLHPAEGFYHQHHLMRAIAQDIARVCPDAWLIQSSNPVFDGCTLMTRETGVKMVGLCHGPFGGIREITTILGLDPDRVSFEAPGVNHCVWMTGFRYEGRDAFPPIDRWIEEESAAYWKRADTHYGHTQLSPAAIHMYRFYGAMPLGDTSRAIWPESWWYHQGLAGKQRWWGETGGFDSEIGWGQYLKRVE
;
A
#
# COMPACT_ATOMS: atom_id res chain seq x y z
N MET A 1 11.85 -30.36 -9.47
CA MET A 1 12.49 -30.09 -8.16
C MET A 1 12.32 -28.60 -7.93
N SER A 2 11.60 -28.16 -6.89
CA SER A 2 11.62 -26.74 -6.54
C SER A 2 13.05 -26.39 -6.13
N SER A 3 13.61 -25.32 -6.70
CA SER A 3 14.82 -24.73 -6.15
C SER A 3 14.38 -24.04 -4.87
N ALA A 4 14.71 -24.60 -3.71
CA ALA A 4 14.43 -23.96 -2.43
C ALA A 4 14.98 -22.53 -2.45
N VAL A 5 14.12 -21.56 -2.12
CA VAL A 5 14.45 -20.12 -2.15
C VAL A 5 14.61 -19.64 -0.71
N ARG A 6 15.51 -18.67 -0.47
CA ARG A 6 15.56 -17.93 0.79
C ARG A 6 14.91 -16.57 0.63
N ILE A 7 13.86 -16.32 1.41
CA ILE A 7 13.09 -15.07 1.39
C ILE A 7 13.30 -14.33 2.71
N ALA A 8 13.91 -13.15 2.68
CA ALA A 8 13.99 -12.27 3.85
C ALA A 8 12.78 -11.33 3.88
N VAL A 9 12.15 -11.16 5.04
CA VAL A 9 11.04 -10.20 5.24
C VAL A 9 11.47 -9.19 6.30
N ILE A 10 11.75 -7.96 5.86
CA ILE A 10 12.17 -6.86 6.72
C ILE A 10 10.93 -6.09 7.19
N GLY A 11 10.75 -5.95 8.50
CA GLY A 11 9.54 -5.43 9.12
C GLY A 11 8.44 -6.49 9.31
N ALA A 12 8.85 -7.75 9.52
CA ALA A 12 7.93 -8.89 9.60
C ALA A 12 6.90 -8.78 10.74
N GLY A 13 7.16 -7.95 11.75
CA GLY A 13 6.21 -7.67 12.84
C GLY A 13 4.96 -6.91 12.40
N SER A 14 4.87 -6.45 11.15
CA SER A 14 3.63 -5.94 10.55
C SER A 14 2.57 -7.03 10.42
N ALA A 15 1.82 -7.29 11.50
CA ALA A 15 0.88 -8.40 11.58
C ALA A 15 -0.12 -8.43 10.41
N GLN A 16 -0.72 -7.28 10.06
CA GLN A 16 -1.69 -7.22 8.95
C GLN A 16 -1.08 -7.63 7.60
N PHE A 17 0.17 -7.27 7.33
CA PHE A 17 0.85 -7.64 6.09
C PHE A 17 1.36 -9.08 6.14
N SER A 18 2.08 -9.42 7.21
CA SER A 18 2.77 -10.70 7.31
C SER A 18 1.83 -11.89 7.47
N VAL A 19 0.64 -11.73 8.06
CA VAL A 19 -0.38 -12.79 8.11
C VAL A 19 -0.79 -13.21 6.69
N GLY A 20 -1.08 -12.22 5.83
CA GLY A 20 -1.43 -12.48 4.43
C GLY A 20 -0.27 -13.13 3.68
N LEU A 21 0.95 -12.61 3.87
CA LEU A 21 2.16 -13.16 3.25
C LEU A 21 2.41 -14.61 3.68
N VAL A 22 2.32 -14.92 4.98
CA VAL A 22 2.48 -16.29 5.51
C VAL A 22 1.49 -17.25 4.87
N ARG A 23 0.22 -16.85 4.80
CA ARG A 23 -0.83 -17.65 4.17
C ARG A 23 -0.48 -17.92 2.71
N ASP A 24 -0.17 -16.87 1.94
CA ASP A 24 0.07 -17.01 0.51
C ASP A 24 1.36 -17.83 0.22
N LEU A 25 2.41 -17.67 1.03
CA LEU A 25 3.61 -18.51 0.98
C LEU A 25 3.28 -19.98 1.23
N CYS A 26 2.49 -20.30 2.26
CA CYS A 26 2.11 -21.68 2.58
C CYS A 26 1.21 -22.32 1.51
N LEU A 27 0.39 -21.52 0.81
CA LEU A 27 -0.50 -22.00 -0.25
C LEU A 27 0.18 -22.10 -1.62
N THR A 28 1.43 -21.66 -1.75
CA THR A 28 2.18 -21.68 -3.01
C THR A 28 3.09 -22.92 -3.08
N GLU A 29 2.61 -23.98 -3.71
CA GLU A 29 3.32 -25.27 -3.80
C GLU A 29 4.75 -25.17 -4.38
N SER A 30 4.97 -24.26 -5.34
CA SER A 30 6.29 -24.07 -5.96
C SER A 30 7.36 -23.54 -5.00
N LEU A 31 6.96 -23.03 -3.83
CA LEU A 31 7.87 -22.56 -2.78
C LEU A 31 8.17 -23.63 -1.73
N ALA A 32 7.63 -24.84 -1.83
CA ALA A 32 7.93 -25.92 -0.89
C ALA A 32 9.45 -26.13 -0.72
N GLY A 33 9.89 -26.30 0.52
CA GLY A 33 11.30 -26.45 0.90
C GLY A 33 12.07 -25.14 1.12
N SER A 34 11.47 -23.98 0.84
CA SER A 34 12.06 -22.65 1.01
C SER A 34 12.25 -22.27 2.49
N SER A 35 13.15 -21.32 2.75
CA SER A 35 13.33 -20.71 4.08
C SER A 35 12.93 -19.24 4.07
N ILE A 36 12.27 -18.81 5.15
CA ILE A 36 11.79 -17.46 5.34
C ILE A 36 12.50 -16.89 6.57
N ALA A 37 13.29 -15.83 6.37
CA ALA A 37 13.95 -15.09 7.44
C ALA A 37 13.09 -13.88 7.82
N PHE A 38 12.36 -13.99 8.93
CA PHE A 38 11.63 -12.85 9.49
C PHE A 38 12.57 -11.95 10.27
N MET A 39 12.56 -10.66 9.92
CA MET A 39 13.34 -9.65 10.60
C MET A 39 12.47 -8.52 11.09
N ASP A 40 12.58 -8.21 12.38
CA ASP A 40 11.99 -7.02 13.00
C ASP A 40 12.83 -6.60 14.21
N THR A 41 12.77 -5.30 14.54
CA THR A 41 13.40 -4.77 15.76
C THR A 41 12.53 -4.98 17.00
N ASP A 42 11.22 -5.19 16.82
CA ASP A 42 10.28 -5.52 17.88
C ASP A 42 10.18 -7.03 18.07
N ILE A 43 10.77 -7.51 19.16
CA ILE A 43 10.90 -8.94 19.47
C ILE A 43 9.53 -9.58 19.74
N ASP A 44 8.60 -8.86 20.36
CA ASP A 44 7.29 -9.39 20.73
C ASP A 44 6.42 -9.58 19.48
N ARG A 45 6.42 -8.59 18.58
CA ARG A 45 5.74 -8.69 17.29
C ARG A 45 6.36 -9.76 16.39
N LEU A 46 7.68 -9.88 16.40
CA LEU A 46 8.42 -10.93 15.68
C LEU A 46 8.10 -12.33 16.20
N ALA A 47 8.00 -12.50 17.53
CA ALA A 47 7.59 -13.75 18.16
C ALA A 47 6.16 -14.15 17.79
N MET A 48 5.24 -13.19 17.81
CA MET A 48 3.84 -13.41 17.44
C MET A 48 3.70 -13.92 16.00
N ILE A 49 4.33 -13.25 15.03
CA ILE A 49 4.20 -13.63 13.62
C ILE A 49 4.88 -14.97 13.31
N HIS A 50 6.00 -15.27 13.96
CA HIS A 50 6.67 -16.55 13.81
C HIS A 50 5.84 -17.70 14.36
N ALA A 51 5.23 -17.54 15.53
CA ALA A 51 4.32 -18.53 16.11
C ALA A 51 3.13 -18.81 15.20
N LEU A 52 2.56 -17.76 14.59
CA LEU A 52 1.48 -17.92 13.59
C LEU A 52 1.95 -18.70 12.36
N ALA A 53 3.13 -18.36 11.82
CA ALA A 53 3.69 -19.05 10.67
C ALA A 53 3.96 -20.54 10.95
N ALA A 54 4.56 -20.85 12.11
CA ALA A 54 4.80 -22.22 12.54
C ALA A 54 3.49 -23.03 12.66
N ARG A 55 2.41 -22.38 13.12
CA ARG A 55 1.09 -22.99 13.18
C ARG A 55 0.52 -23.28 11.78
N TYR A 56 0.64 -22.34 10.84
CA TYR A 56 0.22 -22.55 9.45
C TYR A 56 0.97 -23.72 8.79
N VAL A 57 2.29 -23.79 8.98
CA VAL A 57 3.12 -24.91 8.49
C VAL A 57 2.62 -26.24 9.02
N THR A 58 2.33 -26.31 10.33
CA THR A 58 1.86 -27.53 10.98
C THR A 58 0.46 -27.94 10.51
N GLU A 59 -0.48 -26.99 10.43
CA GLU A 59 -1.87 -27.26 10.06
C GLU A 59 -2.03 -27.62 8.57
N LEU A 60 -1.21 -27.03 7.70
CA LEU A 60 -1.24 -27.27 6.25
C LEU A 60 -0.24 -28.35 5.78
N GLY A 61 0.67 -28.79 6.66
CA GLY A 61 1.70 -29.78 6.33
C GLY A 61 2.71 -29.30 5.29
N THR A 62 3.05 -28.00 5.27
CA THR A 62 3.99 -27.44 4.29
C THR A 62 5.45 -27.68 4.68
N GLU A 63 6.36 -27.64 3.72
CA GLU A 63 7.80 -27.84 3.95
C GLU A 63 8.58 -26.51 4.12
N LEU A 64 7.88 -25.43 4.48
CA LEU A 64 8.51 -24.12 4.70
C LEU A 64 9.21 -24.04 6.06
N ARG A 65 10.37 -23.40 6.10
CA ARG A 65 11.10 -23.11 7.34
C ARG A 65 11.04 -21.63 7.66
N PHE A 66 10.69 -21.28 8.89
CA PHE A 66 10.65 -19.89 9.36
C PHE A 66 11.70 -19.66 10.43
N GLU A 67 12.52 -18.63 10.23
CA GLU A 67 13.60 -18.20 11.11
C GLU A 67 13.33 -16.76 11.58
N GLN A 68 13.89 -16.39 12.73
CA GLN A 68 13.72 -15.06 13.32
C GLN A 68 15.07 -14.39 13.49
N PHE A 69 15.13 -13.11 13.15
CA PHE A 69 16.32 -12.29 13.24
C PHE A 69 15.97 -10.90 13.78
N THR A 70 16.83 -10.36 14.64
CA THR A 70 16.77 -8.95 15.06
C THR A 70 17.87 -8.12 14.40
N ASP A 71 18.90 -8.77 13.87
CA ASP A 71 19.91 -8.15 13.00
C ASP A 71 19.51 -8.28 11.53
N ARG A 72 19.56 -7.16 10.81
CA ARG A 72 19.16 -7.11 9.40
C ARG A 72 20.16 -7.83 8.48
N VAL A 73 21.45 -7.72 8.76
CA VAL A 73 22.50 -8.29 7.91
C VAL A 73 22.44 -9.81 7.98
N GLU A 74 22.22 -10.37 9.17
CA GLU A 74 22.02 -11.81 9.36
C GLU A 74 20.77 -12.33 8.62
N ALA A 75 19.66 -11.58 8.66
CA ALA A 75 18.44 -11.96 7.95
C ALA A 75 18.61 -11.95 6.42
N LEU A 76 19.43 -11.03 5.90
CA LEU A 76 19.71 -10.86 4.47
C LEU A 76 20.71 -11.88 3.92
N ASP A 77 21.49 -12.54 4.77
CA ASP A 77 22.53 -13.47 4.34
C ASP A 77 21.94 -14.62 3.51
N GLY A 78 22.47 -14.80 2.31
CA GLY A 78 22.02 -15.80 1.34
C GLY A 78 20.59 -15.60 0.79
N ALA A 79 19.95 -14.44 0.99
CA ALA A 79 18.60 -14.21 0.48
C ALA A 79 18.57 -14.12 -1.05
N ASP A 80 17.58 -14.77 -1.67
CA ASP A 80 17.28 -14.66 -3.09
C ASP A 80 16.21 -13.58 -3.36
N VAL A 81 15.33 -13.37 -2.38
CA VAL A 81 14.28 -12.35 -2.41
C VAL A 81 14.22 -11.66 -1.06
N VAL A 82 14.06 -10.34 -1.08
CA VAL A 82 13.88 -9.50 0.09
C VAL A 82 12.56 -8.76 -0.04
N VAL A 83 11.64 -8.94 0.92
CA VAL A 83 10.40 -8.18 1.01
C VAL A 83 10.59 -7.12 2.09
N ASN A 84 10.49 -5.85 1.73
CA ASN A 84 10.57 -4.74 2.70
C ASN A 84 9.19 -4.16 2.96
N THR A 85 8.70 -4.34 4.19
CA THR A 85 7.46 -3.76 4.72
C THR A 85 7.72 -2.91 5.98
N ALA A 86 8.98 -2.62 6.31
CA ALA A 86 9.32 -1.88 7.51
C ALA A 86 8.91 -0.40 7.43
N LEU A 87 8.41 0.12 8.56
CA LEU A 87 8.10 1.54 8.76
C LEU A 87 8.96 2.10 9.89
N ALA A 88 9.89 2.99 9.55
CA ALA A 88 10.84 3.58 10.49
C ALA A 88 10.12 4.38 11.59
N GLY A 89 10.15 3.87 12.83
CA GLY A 89 9.52 4.49 13.99
C GLY A 89 8.01 4.23 14.13
N GLY A 90 7.40 3.52 13.18
CA GLY A 90 5.97 3.16 13.21
C GLY A 90 5.00 4.35 13.17
N HIS A 91 3.72 4.06 13.34
CA HIS A 91 2.66 5.08 13.30
C HIS A 91 2.75 6.11 14.43
N GLN A 92 3.29 5.76 15.60
CA GLN A 92 3.45 6.72 16.70
C GLN A 92 4.35 7.89 16.32
N ARG A 93 5.48 7.63 15.65
CA ARG A 93 6.36 8.70 15.17
C ARG A 93 5.65 9.58 14.14
N GLU A 94 4.95 8.97 13.19
CA GLU A 94 4.18 9.73 12.18
C GLU A 94 3.15 10.65 12.84
N GLU A 95 2.48 10.18 13.90
CA GLU A 95 1.51 10.99 14.64
C GLU A 95 2.15 12.07 15.51
N ASP A 96 3.31 11.81 16.12
CA ASP A 96 4.05 12.82 16.88
C ASP A 96 4.52 13.97 15.97
N GLU A 97 5.03 13.63 14.78
CA GLU A 97 5.43 14.59 13.75
C GLU A 97 4.23 15.37 13.21
N ARG A 98 3.12 14.68 12.93
CA ARG A 98 1.87 15.31 12.49
C ARG A 98 1.33 16.29 13.54
N ALA A 99 1.28 15.88 14.81
CA ALA A 99 0.81 16.71 15.90
C ALA A 99 1.69 17.94 16.12
N LEU A 100 3.00 17.82 15.90
CA LEU A 100 3.92 18.97 15.92
C LEU A 100 3.60 19.96 14.79
N LEU A 101 3.46 19.48 13.57
CA LEU A 101 3.19 20.32 12.40
C LEU A 101 1.80 20.98 12.47
N ASP A 102 0.79 20.28 12.97
CA ASP A 102 -0.54 20.84 13.21
C ASP A 102 -0.48 22.03 14.19
N ARG A 103 0.34 21.94 15.26
CA ARG A 103 0.57 23.07 16.19
C ARG A 103 1.26 24.27 15.54
N LEU A 104 1.99 24.04 14.45
CA LEU A 104 2.66 25.08 13.67
C LEU A 104 1.79 25.63 12.52
N GLY A 105 0.54 25.15 12.39
CA GLY A 105 -0.42 25.63 11.39
C GLY A 105 -0.46 24.83 10.09
N TYR A 106 0.21 23.67 10.01
CA TYR A 106 0.21 22.81 8.83
C TYR A 106 -0.80 21.67 9.01
N TYR A 107 -2.05 21.90 8.60
CA TYR A 107 -3.15 20.94 8.75
C TYR A 107 -2.82 19.57 8.14
N ARG A 108 -2.96 18.51 8.97
CA ARG A 108 -2.60 17.11 8.71
C ARG A 108 -1.11 16.86 8.49
N GLY A 109 -0.26 17.81 8.85
CA GLY A 109 1.16 17.79 8.55
C GLY A 109 1.48 17.91 7.05
N LEU A 110 2.75 18.07 6.73
CA LEU A 110 3.26 18.03 5.36
C LEU A 110 3.33 16.56 4.88
N HIS A 111 2.19 15.97 4.52
CA HIS A 111 2.15 14.70 3.80
C HIS A 111 2.63 14.88 2.34
N PRO A 112 3.28 13.91 1.69
CA PRO A 112 4.40 13.06 2.11
C PRO A 112 5.79 13.65 1.80
N ALA A 113 5.89 14.80 1.14
CA ALA A 113 7.14 15.22 0.50
C ALA A 113 8.26 15.64 1.47
N GLU A 114 7.96 15.85 2.76
CA GLU A 114 8.96 16.28 3.76
C GLU A 114 9.08 15.34 4.97
N GLY A 115 8.08 14.49 5.26
CA GLY A 115 8.00 13.65 6.47
C GLY A 115 8.70 12.29 6.41
N PHE A 116 9.21 11.86 5.25
CA PHE A 116 9.79 10.52 5.10
C PHE A 116 11.30 10.43 5.30
N TYR A 117 11.93 11.44 5.92
CA TYR A 117 13.39 11.45 6.11
C TYR A 117 13.92 10.16 6.75
N HIS A 118 13.38 9.76 7.91
CA HIS A 118 13.79 8.54 8.60
C HIS A 118 13.53 7.28 7.77
N GLN A 119 12.43 7.26 7.03
CA GLN A 119 12.04 6.14 6.19
C GLN A 119 12.95 6.01 4.96
N HIS A 120 13.32 7.12 4.31
CA HIS A 120 14.31 7.15 3.24
C HIS A 120 15.68 6.69 3.72
N HIS A 121 16.09 7.08 4.94
CA HIS A 121 17.32 6.59 5.54
C HIS A 121 17.31 5.07 5.75
N LEU A 122 16.20 4.52 6.25
CA LEU A 122 16.04 3.08 6.41
C LEU A 122 16.08 2.36 5.06
N MET A 123 15.31 2.82 4.06
CA MET A 123 15.28 2.25 2.72
C MET A 123 16.67 2.26 2.06
N ARG A 124 17.39 3.38 2.14
CA ARG A 124 18.76 3.49 1.64
C ARG A 124 19.70 2.49 2.33
N ALA A 125 19.63 2.37 3.66
CA ALA A 125 20.46 1.44 4.42
C ALA A 125 20.16 -0.02 4.04
N ILE A 126 18.87 -0.39 3.90
CA ILE A 126 18.46 -1.73 3.44
C ILE A 126 19.03 -2.01 2.05
N ALA A 127 18.90 -1.08 1.10
CA ALA A 127 19.41 -1.28 -0.25
C ALA A 127 20.94 -1.40 -0.30
N GLN A 128 21.66 -0.67 0.56
CA GLN A 128 23.11 -0.79 0.70
C GLN A 128 23.53 -2.14 1.29
N ASP A 129 22.78 -2.64 2.28
CA ASP A 129 23.03 -3.97 2.85
C ASP A 129 22.74 -5.08 1.84
N ILE A 130 21.65 -4.99 1.06
CA ILE A 130 21.35 -5.94 -0.02
C ILE A 130 22.48 -5.96 -1.05
N ALA A 131 22.89 -4.79 -1.54
CA ALA A 131 23.97 -4.67 -2.53
C ALA A 131 25.31 -5.25 -2.03
N ARG A 132 25.52 -5.28 -0.71
CA ARG A 132 26.73 -5.79 -0.07
C ARG A 132 26.67 -7.29 0.25
N VAL A 133 25.54 -7.77 0.74
CA VAL A 133 25.41 -9.09 1.39
C VAL A 133 24.76 -10.11 0.44
N CYS A 134 23.75 -9.69 -0.32
CA CYS A 134 23.01 -10.52 -1.26
C CYS A 134 22.74 -9.76 -2.57
N PRO A 135 23.79 -9.39 -3.34
CA PRO A 135 23.67 -8.51 -4.51
C PRO A 135 22.78 -9.10 -5.62
N ASP A 136 22.59 -10.42 -5.61
CA ASP A 136 21.74 -11.13 -6.55
C ASP A 136 20.27 -11.23 -6.12
N ALA A 137 19.91 -10.75 -4.93
CA ALA A 137 18.53 -10.79 -4.46
C ALA A 137 17.62 -9.83 -5.24
N TRP A 138 16.35 -10.19 -5.39
CA TRP A 138 15.30 -9.24 -5.76
C TRP A 138 14.72 -8.56 -4.53
N LEU A 139 14.72 -7.23 -4.51
CA LEU A 139 14.00 -6.45 -3.51
C LEU A 139 12.56 -6.16 -3.97
N ILE A 140 11.59 -6.62 -3.20
CA ILE A 140 10.17 -6.27 -3.30
C ILE A 140 9.89 -5.19 -2.25
N GLN A 141 9.77 -3.94 -2.70
CA GLN A 141 9.51 -2.79 -1.84
C GLN A 141 7.99 -2.59 -1.69
N SER A 142 7.47 -2.79 -0.48
CA SER A 142 6.04 -2.63 -0.17
C SER A 142 5.76 -1.53 0.86
N SER A 143 6.73 -1.12 1.68
CA SER A 143 6.55 0.02 2.57
C SER A 143 6.63 1.35 1.81
N ASN A 144 5.84 2.32 2.26
CA ASN A 144 5.84 3.67 1.71
C ASN A 144 7.07 4.48 2.16
N PRO A 145 7.48 5.51 1.39
CA PRO A 145 6.95 5.89 0.08
C PRO A 145 7.51 5.00 -1.04
N VAL A 146 6.64 4.32 -1.79
CA VAL A 146 7.10 3.38 -2.83
C VAL A 146 7.75 4.14 -4.00
N PHE A 147 7.16 5.27 -4.45
CA PHE A 147 7.72 6.01 -5.58
C PHE A 147 9.13 6.57 -5.28
N ASP A 148 9.24 7.40 -4.25
CA ASP A 148 10.49 8.03 -3.83
C ASP A 148 11.50 6.99 -3.35
N GLY A 149 11.06 6.01 -2.57
CA GLY A 149 11.89 4.93 -2.05
C GLY A 149 12.51 4.07 -3.14
N CYS A 150 11.71 3.61 -4.12
CA CYS A 150 12.23 2.84 -5.25
C CYS A 150 13.20 3.69 -6.09
N THR A 151 12.86 4.96 -6.33
CA THR A 151 13.72 5.89 -7.08
C THR A 151 15.06 6.10 -6.37
N LEU A 152 15.03 6.29 -5.05
CA LEU A 152 16.22 6.46 -4.21
C LEU A 152 17.11 5.21 -4.26
N MET A 153 16.55 4.04 -3.94
CA MET A 153 17.30 2.80 -3.82
C MET A 153 17.91 2.37 -5.17
N THR A 154 17.13 2.41 -6.26
CA THR A 154 17.66 2.06 -7.59
C THR A 154 18.78 2.98 -8.05
N ARG A 155 18.67 4.30 -7.82
CA ARG A 155 19.69 5.26 -8.27
C ARG A 155 20.96 5.23 -7.41
N GLU A 156 20.84 4.97 -6.11
CA GLU A 156 21.99 4.97 -5.19
C GLU A 156 22.77 3.65 -5.20
N THR A 157 22.11 2.51 -5.41
CA THR A 157 22.77 1.19 -5.24
C THR A 157 22.63 0.26 -6.44
N GLY A 158 21.69 0.51 -7.37
CA GLY A 158 21.47 -0.36 -8.53
C GLY A 158 20.89 -1.73 -8.20
N VAL A 159 20.33 -1.93 -6.99
CA VAL A 159 19.70 -3.20 -6.59
C VAL A 159 18.58 -3.60 -7.55
N LYS A 160 18.47 -4.92 -7.82
CA LYS A 160 17.35 -5.48 -8.58
C LYS A 160 16.09 -5.35 -7.75
N MET A 161 15.14 -4.53 -8.19
CA MET A 161 13.96 -4.28 -7.37
C MET A 161 12.69 -4.00 -8.15
N VAL A 162 11.56 -4.23 -7.47
CA VAL A 162 10.22 -3.84 -7.90
C VAL A 162 9.46 -3.25 -6.72
N GLY A 163 8.75 -2.15 -6.95
CA GLY A 163 7.82 -1.56 -5.99
C GLY A 163 6.41 -2.10 -6.20
N LEU A 164 5.74 -2.54 -5.14
CA LEU A 164 4.38 -3.06 -5.21
C LEU A 164 3.41 -2.20 -4.39
N CYS A 165 2.25 -1.92 -4.96
CA CYS A 165 1.13 -1.28 -4.28
C CYS A 165 -0.20 -1.82 -4.85
N HIS A 166 -1.23 -1.91 -4.01
CA HIS A 166 -2.52 -2.50 -4.34
C HIS A 166 -3.58 -1.47 -4.81
N GLY A 167 -3.29 -0.16 -4.72
CA GLY A 167 -4.24 0.93 -4.96
C GLY A 167 -5.09 0.79 -6.24
N PRO A 168 -4.48 0.56 -7.43
CA PRO A 168 -5.24 0.46 -8.68
C PRO A 168 -6.29 -0.66 -8.68
N PHE A 169 -5.95 -1.81 -8.10
CA PHE A 169 -6.84 -2.98 -8.02
C PHE A 169 -8.01 -2.73 -7.06
N GLY A 170 -7.75 -2.06 -5.93
CA GLY A 170 -8.81 -1.63 -5.02
C GLY A 170 -9.81 -0.69 -5.70
N GLY A 171 -9.30 0.27 -6.48
CA GLY A 171 -10.11 1.19 -7.27
C GLY A 171 -10.99 0.49 -8.30
N ILE A 172 -10.41 -0.38 -9.13
CA ILE A 172 -11.19 -1.14 -10.12
C ILE A 172 -12.27 -1.98 -9.45
N ARG A 173 -11.94 -2.65 -8.34
CA ARG A 173 -12.94 -3.44 -7.60
C ARG A 173 -14.12 -2.60 -7.10
N GLU A 174 -13.86 -1.38 -6.63
CA GLU A 174 -14.92 -0.46 -6.19
C GLU A 174 -15.79 -0.02 -7.37
N ILE A 175 -15.17 0.35 -8.51
CA ILE A 175 -15.89 0.71 -9.75
C ILE A 175 -16.77 -0.45 -10.22
N THR A 176 -16.22 -1.66 -10.36
CA THR A 176 -16.98 -2.80 -10.88
C THR A 176 -18.12 -3.19 -9.94
N THR A 177 -17.90 -3.13 -8.63
CA THR A 177 -18.95 -3.39 -7.64
C THR A 177 -20.11 -2.42 -7.78
N ILE A 178 -19.82 -1.12 -7.90
CA ILE A 178 -20.84 -0.07 -8.00
C ILE A 178 -21.59 -0.14 -9.33
N LEU A 179 -20.90 -0.45 -10.43
CA LEU A 179 -21.51 -0.59 -11.76
C LEU A 179 -22.15 -1.97 -12.00
N GLY A 180 -22.04 -2.90 -11.06
CA GLY A 180 -22.55 -4.26 -11.20
C GLY A 180 -21.85 -5.06 -12.31
N LEU A 181 -20.57 -4.77 -12.57
CA LEU A 181 -19.76 -5.47 -13.56
C LEU A 181 -19.03 -6.65 -12.92
N ASP A 182 -18.96 -7.76 -13.65
CA ASP A 182 -18.14 -8.92 -13.29
C ASP A 182 -16.64 -8.56 -13.41
N PRO A 183 -15.87 -8.54 -12.30
CA PRO A 183 -14.45 -8.14 -12.33
C PRO A 183 -13.59 -9.06 -13.19
N ASP A 184 -13.96 -10.34 -13.36
CA ASP A 184 -13.20 -11.29 -14.18
C ASP A 184 -13.33 -11.02 -15.69
N ARG A 185 -14.28 -10.18 -16.08
CA ARG A 185 -14.54 -9.77 -17.47
C ARG A 185 -14.05 -8.36 -17.78
N VAL A 186 -13.39 -7.73 -16.81
CA VAL A 186 -12.84 -6.39 -16.93
C VAL A 186 -11.37 -6.45 -17.29
N SER A 187 -10.95 -5.56 -18.19
CA SER A 187 -9.54 -5.26 -18.44
C SER A 187 -9.34 -3.75 -18.41
N PHE A 188 -8.25 -3.28 -17.82
CA PHE A 188 -7.96 -1.85 -17.70
C PHE A 188 -6.47 -1.56 -17.94
N GLU A 189 -6.18 -0.32 -18.29
CA GLU A 189 -4.84 0.24 -18.40
C GLU A 189 -4.77 1.50 -17.55
N ALA A 190 -3.73 1.60 -16.71
CA ALA A 190 -3.58 2.71 -15.77
C ALA A 190 -2.12 3.14 -15.59
N PRO A 191 -1.53 3.84 -16.58
CA PRO A 191 -0.18 4.36 -16.45
C PRO A 191 -0.11 5.47 -15.38
N GLY A 192 1.09 5.67 -14.84
CA GLY A 192 1.38 6.71 -13.86
C GLY A 192 2.54 6.33 -12.95
N VAL A 193 2.58 6.96 -11.77
CA VAL A 193 3.52 6.62 -10.69
C VAL A 193 2.74 6.11 -9.47
N ASN A 194 3.41 5.54 -8.48
CA ASN A 194 2.72 5.04 -7.28
C ASN A 194 1.87 6.15 -6.62
N HIS A 195 0.61 5.81 -6.31
CA HIS A 195 -0.45 6.72 -5.82
C HIS A 195 -0.76 7.91 -6.75
N CYS A 196 -0.35 7.87 -8.02
CA CYS A 196 -0.77 8.79 -9.06
C CYS A 196 -0.86 8.05 -10.40
N VAL A 197 -1.87 7.18 -10.50
CA VAL A 197 -2.21 6.39 -11.68
C VAL A 197 -3.58 6.77 -12.23
N TRP A 198 -3.68 6.76 -13.55
CA TRP A 198 -4.87 7.25 -14.25
C TRP A 198 -5.36 6.18 -15.22
N MET A 199 -6.62 5.76 -15.08
CA MET A 199 -7.22 4.80 -15.99
C MET A 199 -7.40 5.43 -17.37
N THR A 200 -6.56 5.02 -18.32
CA THR A 200 -6.57 5.46 -19.72
C THR A 200 -7.31 4.47 -20.61
N GLY A 201 -7.46 3.22 -20.16
CA GLY A 201 -8.24 2.18 -20.83
C GLY A 201 -9.12 1.46 -19.84
N PHE A 202 -10.40 1.27 -20.18
CA PHE A 202 -11.34 0.50 -19.38
C PHE A 202 -12.29 -0.27 -20.30
N ARG A 203 -12.28 -1.59 -20.20
CA ARG A 203 -13.10 -2.47 -21.05
C ARG A 203 -13.83 -3.52 -20.23
N TYR A 204 -15.04 -3.83 -20.66
CA TYR A 204 -15.85 -4.95 -20.18
C TYR A 204 -16.22 -5.83 -21.37
N GLU A 205 -15.86 -7.11 -21.32
CA GLU A 205 -16.02 -8.05 -22.44
C GLU A 205 -15.46 -7.51 -23.77
N GLY A 206 -14.31 -6.83 -23.69
CA GLY A 206 -13.60 -6.24 -24.83
C GLY A 206 -14.16 -4.91 -25.35
N ARG A 207 -15.30 -4.45 -24.85
CA ARG A 207 -15.94 -3.18 -25.24
C ARG A 207 -15.59 -2.05 -24.29
N ASP A 208 -15.56 -0.83 -24.79
CA ASP A 208 -15.35 0.36 -23.96
C ASP A 208 -16.38 0.46 -22.82
N ALA A 209 -15.87 0.64 -21.60
CA ALA A 209 -16.64 0.66 -20.38
C ALA A 209 -16.63 2.03 -19.66
N PHE A 210 -16.09 3.09 -20.28
CA PHE A 210 -16.29 4.46 -19.79
C PHE A 210 -17.74 4.94 -19.85
N PRO A 211 -18.57 4.64 -20.89
CA PRO A 211 -19.94 5.13 -20.93
C PRO A 211 -20.83 4.71 -19.74
N PRO A 212 -20.71 3.48 -19.19
CA PRO A 212 -21.34 3.13 -17.90
C PRO A 212 -20.92 4.01 -16.72
N ILE A 213 -19.64 4.41 -16.63
CA ILE A 213 -19.16 5.34 -15.59
C ILE A 213 -19.87 6.69 -15.77
N ASP A 214 -19.90 7.22 -17.00
CA ASP A 214 -20.53 8.52 -17.29
C ASP A 214 -22.02 8.50 -16.96
N ARG A 215 -22.72 7.42 -17.33
CA ARG A 215 -24.14 7.23 -16.97
C ARG A 215 -24.34 7.20 -15.46
N TRP A 216 -23.52 6.44 -14.73
CA TRP A 216 -23.61 6.37 -13.27
C TRP A 216 -23.37 7.76 -12.64
N ILE A 217 -22.42 8.52 -13.18
CA ILE A 217 -22.17 9.91 -12.74
C ILE A 217 -23.42 10.78 -12.92
N GLU A 218 -24.10 10.69 -14.06
CA GLU A 218 -25.29 11.51 -14.35
C GLU A 218 -26.53 11.08 -13.57
N GLU A 219 -26.75 9.78 -13.43
CA GLU A 219 -28.03 9.22 -12.97
C GLU A 219 -28.03 8.85 -11.48
N GLU A 220 -26.89 8.42 -10.93
CA GLU A 220 -26.84 7.72 -9.63
C GLU A 220 -25.94 8.38 -8.59
N SER A 221 -24.86 9.05 -9.01
CA SER A 221 -23.82 9.59 -8.12
C SER A 221 -24.37 10.48 -6.99
N ALA A 222 -25.33 11.36 -7.30
CA ALA A 222 -25.87 12.31 -6.33
C ALA A 222 -26.66 11.64 -5.20
N ALA A 223 -27.30 10.50 -5.49
CA ALA A 223 -27.99 9.68 -4.49
C ALA A 223 -26.99 8.81 -3.73
N TYR A 224 -25.98 8.27 -4.41
CA TYR A 224 -24.91 7.49 -3.81
C TYR A 224 -24.14 8.28 -2.74
N TRP A 225 -23.76 9.53 -3.03
CA TRP A 225 -23.02 10.38 -2.09
C TRP A 225 -23.82 10.87 -0.88
N LYS A 226 -25.14 10.69 -0.86
CA LYS A 226 -26.01 11.05 0.27
C LYS A 226 -26.24 9.89 1.24
N ARG A 227 -25.74 8.69 0.93
CA ARG A 227 -25.92 7.52 1.80
C ARG A 227 -25.12 7.69 3.09
N ALA A 228 -25.68 7.23 4.21
CA ALA A 228 -25.07 7.36 5.53
C ALA A 228 -23.99 6.29 5.83
N ASP A 229 -23.76 5.36 4.90
CA ASP A 229 -22.83 4.23 5.03
C ASP A 229 -21.47 4.48 4.37
N THR A 230 -21.15 5.73 4.01
CA THR A 230 -19.87 6.07 3.38
C THR A 230 -18.70 5.85 4.36
N HIS A 231 -17.99 4.75 4.17
CA HIS A 231 -16.75 4.41 4.89
C HIS A 231 -15.61 5.35 4.46
N TYR A 232 -14.67 5.66 5.36
CA TYR A 232 -13.51 6.53 5.07
C TYR A 232 -12.65 6.05 3.88
N GLY A 233 -12.74 4.76 3.54
CA GLY A 233 -12.05 4.14 2.42
C GLY A 233 -12.76 4.25 1.07
N HIS A 234 -14.04 4.64 1.01
CA HIS A 234 -14.79 4.81 -0.25
C HIS A 234 -14.37 6.11 -0.93
N THR A 235 -13.33 6.03 -1.74
CA THR A 235 -12.68 7.20 -2.35
C THR A 235 -12.74 7.18 -3.87
N GLN A 236 -12.90 6.01 -4.48
CA GLN A 236 -12.75 5.82 -5.92
C GLN A 236 -13.86 6.47 -6.75
N LEU A 237 -15.10 6.45 -6.27
CA LEU A 237 -16.24 7.12 -6.90
C LEU A 237 -16.76 8.28 -6.04
N SER A 238 -15.86 8.92 -5.28
CA SER A 238 -16.16 10.12 -4.50
C SER A 238 -16.35 11.37 -5.40
N PRO A 239 -17.00 12.44 -4.89
CA PRO A 239 -17.04 13.73 -5.58
C PRO A 239 -15.66 14.23 -6.03
N ALA A 240 -14.60 14.01 -5.25
CA ALA A 240 -13.23 14.39 -5.64
C ALA A 240 -12.74 13.61 -6.86
N ALA A 241 -12.88 12.28 -6.85
CA ALA A 241 -12.46 11.44 -7.95
C ALA A 241 -13.22 11.79 -9.25
N ILE A 242 -14.53 12.05 -9.17
CA ILE A 242 -15.32 12.46 -10.34
C ILE A 242 -14.94 13.86 -10.83
N HIS A 243 -14.62 14.79 -9.93
CA HIS A 243 -14.12 16.10 -10.34
C HIS A 243 -12.76 15.98 -11.06
N MET A 244 -11.84 15.17 -10.54
CA MET A 244 -10.56 14.86 -11.19
C MET A 244 -10.78 14.20 -12.56
N TYR A 245 -11.68 13.22 -12.65
CA TYR A 245 -12.01 12.56 -13.91
C TYR A 245 -12.48 13.56 -14.97
N ARG A 246 -13.39 14.48 -14.61
CA ARG A 246 -13.87 15.53 -15.51
C ARG A 246 -12.79 16.55 -15.89
N PHE A 247 -11.90 16.88 -14.95
CA PHE A 247 -10.86 17.88 -15.16
C PHE A 247 -9.70 17.35 -16.03
N TYR A 248 -9.21 16.16 -15.74
CA TYR A 248 -8.06 15.55 -16.42
C TYR A 248 -8.45 14.67 -17.62
N GLY A 249 -9.72 14.29 -17.74
CA GLY A 249 -10.21 13.42 -18.82
C GLY A 249 -9.85 11.94 -18.63
N ALA A 250 -9.30 11.55 -17.49
CA ALA A 250 -8.97 10.17 -17.13
C ALA A 250 -9.34 9.91 -15.67
N MET A 251 -9.82 8.70 -15.35
CA MET A 251 -10.30 8.39 -14.00
C MET A 251 -9.08 8.12 -13.08
N PRO A 252 -8.89 8.85 -11.97
CA PRO A 252 -7.83 8.51 -11.02
C PRO A 252 -8.13 7.16 -10.36
N LEU A 253 -7.15 6.27 -10.22
CA LEU A 253 -7.38 4.97 -9.57
C LEU A 253 -6.74 4.86 -8.18
N GLY A 254 -7.48 4.24 -7.25
CA GLY A 254 -7.08 3.95 -5.89
C GLY A 254 -6.70 5.21 -5.13
N ASP A 255 -5.52 5.17 -4.52
CA ASP A 255 -4.98 6.27 -3.71
C ASP A 255 -4.75 7.57 -4.50
N THR A 256 -4.74 7.52 -5.84
CA THR A 256 -4.69 8.74 -6.68
C THR A 256 -5.82 9.70 -6.36
N SER A 257 -7.02 9.17 -6.06
CA SER A 257 -8.18 9.97 -5.67
C SER A 257 -7.98 10.75 -4.36
N ARG A 258 -6.96 10.40 -3.57
CA ARG A 258 -6.59 11.01 -2.29
C ARG A 258 -5.31 11.86 -2.38
N ALA A 259 -4.41 11.51 -3.31
CA ALA A 259 -2.98 11.82 -3.20
C ALA A 259 -2.45 12.85 -4.20
N ILE A 260 -3.29 13.60 -4.94
CA ILE A 260 -2.81 14.67 -5.85
C ILE A 260 -2.38 15.90 -5.04
N TRP A 261 -1.22 15.75 -4.42
CA TRP A 261 -0.48 16.75 -3.67
C TRP A 261 0.90 16.90 -4.33
N PRO A 262 1.46 18.11 -4.49
CA PRO A 262 1.03 19.40 -3.93
C PRO A 262 0.04 20.21 -4.80
N GLU A 263 -0.41 19.67 -5.93
CA GLU A 263 -1.08 20.47 -6.97
C GLU A 263 -2.56 20.81 -6.67
N SER A 264 -3.20 20.16 -5.69
CA SER A 264 -4.63 20.38 -5.41
C SER A 264 -5.07 20.40 -3.94
N TRP A 265 -4.59 21.39 -3.17
CA TRP A 265 -5.12 21.74 -1.83
C TRP A 265 -6.63 22.04 -1.79
N TRP A 266 -7.27 22.19 -2.96
CA TRP A 266 -8.67 22.59 -3.13
C TRP A 266 -9.62 21.57 -2.50
N TYR A 267 -9.17 20.32 -2.36
CA TYR A 267 -9.91 19.26 -1.69
C TYR A 267 -9.59 19.13 -0.19
N HIS A 268 -8.49 19.73 0.28
CA HIS A 268 -7.86 19.41 1.57
C HIS A 268 -7.69 20.61 2.51
N GLN A 269 -8.40 21.72 2.29
CA GLN A 269 -8.27 22.98 3.06
C GLN A 269 -8.59 22.87 4.57
N GLY A 270 -9.07 21.72 5.02
CA GLY A 270 -9.55 21.46 6.38
C GLY A 270 -10.53 20.30 6.38
N LEU A 271 -11.05 19.93 7.56
CA LEU A 271 -12.03 18.85 7.67
C LEU A 271 -13.30 19.13 6.85
N ALA A 272 -13.86 20.33 6.96
CA ALA A 272 -15.06 20.71 6.20
C ALA A 272 -14.82 20.65 4.68
N GLY A 273 -13.61 21.05 4.23
CA GLY A 273 -13.18 20.92 2.85
C GLY A 273 -13.15 19.45 2.42
N LYS A 274 -12.51 18.60 3.20
CA LYS A 274 -12.48 17.15 2.95
C LYS A 274 -13.89 16.53 2.97
N GLN A 275 -14.76 16.93 3.90
CA GLN A 275 -16.11 16.38 4.02
C GLN A 275 -17.00 16.68 2.82
N ARG A 276 -16.80 17.84 2.19
CA ARG A 276 -17.44 18.17 0.91
C ARG A 276 -17.10 17.16 -0.19
N TRP A 277 -15.89 16.61 -0.17
CA TRP A 277 -15.34 15.80 -1.26
C TRP A 277 -15.36 14.29 -1.01
N TRP A 278 -15.39 13.86 0.26
CA TRP A 278 -15.36 12.44 0.66
C TRP A 278 -16.42 12.06 1.70
N GLY A 279 -17.45 12.90 1.88
CA GLY A 279 -18.56 12.61 2.80
C GLY A 279 -18.23 12.88 4.27
N GLU A 280 -19.06 12.38 5.19
CA GLU A 280 -19.05 12.78 6.61
C GLU A 280 -17.70 12.56 7.31
N THR A 281 -16.96 11.52 6.93
CA THR A 281 -15.63 11.25 7.52
C THR A 281 -14.55 12.17 6.99
N GLY A 282 -14.74 12.84 5.84
CA GLY A 282 -13.68 13.56 5.14
C GLY A 282 -12.63 12.62 4.50
N GLY A 283 -12.98 11.35 4.30
CA GLY A 283 -12.10 10.35 3.69
C GLY A 283 -10.96 9.91 4.61
N PHE A 284 -10.11 9.01 4.09
CA PHE A 284 -9.04 8.35 4.85
C PHE A 284 -8.06 9.34 5.49
N ASP A 285 -7.66 10.40 4.78
CA ASP A 285 -6.60 11.31 5.24
C ASP A 285 -7.10 12.45 6.13
N SER A 286 -8.36 12.44 6.57
CA SER A 286 -8.85 13.34 7.62
C SER A 286 -8.45 12.84 9.01
N GLU A 287 -8.57 13.69 10.02
CA GLU A 287 -8.41 13.29 11.42
C GLU A 287 -9.44 12.23 11.87
N ILE A 288 -10.62 12.17 11.25
CA ILE A 288 -11.67 11.18 11.56
C ILE A 288 -11.35 9.84 10.89
N GLY A 289 -11.11 9.85 9.57
CA GLY A 289 -10.84 8.64 8.80
C GLY A 289 -9.55 7.95 9.25
N TRP A 290 -8.48 8.74 9.44
CA TRP A 290 -7.20 8.23 9.94
C TRP A 290 -7.33 7.69 11.36
N GLY A 291 -8.04 8.40 12.24
CA GLY A 291 -8.30 7.92 13.60
C GLY A 291 -9.11 6.62 13.65
N GLN A 292 -10.00 6.38 12.68
CA GLN A 292 -10.70 5.10 12.53
C GLN A 292 -9.78 3.98 12.02
N TYR A 293 -8.81 4.30 11.15
CA TYR A 293 -7.79 3.37 10.69
C TYR A 293 -6.84 2.95 11.83
N LEU A 294 -6.30 3.92 12.59
CA LEU A 294 -5.37 3.65 13.70
C LEU A 294 -5.94 2.64 14.71
N LYS A 295 -7.21 2.80 15.09
CA LYS A 295 -7.92 1.86 15.99
C LYS A 295 -8.04 0.42 15.47
N ARG A 296 -7.79 0.16 14.18
CA ARG A 296 -7.79 -1.19 13.59
C ARG A 296 -6.40 -1.80 13.47
N VAL A 297 -5.34 -0.97 13.53
CA VAL A 297 -3.95 -1.40 13.36
C VAL A 297 -3.17 -1.45 14.68
N GLU A 298 -3.65 -0.76 15.71
CA GLU A 298 -3.28 -0.97 17.12
C GLU A 298 -3.82 -2.31 17.64
#